data_AF-F0WRX2-F1
#
_entry.id   AF-F0WRX2-F1
#
_cell.length_a   1.000
_cell.length_b   1.000
_cell.length_c   1.000
_cell.angle_alpha   90.00
_cell.angle_beta   90.00
_cell.angle_gamma   90.00
#
_symmetry.space_group_name_H-M   'P 1'
#
loop_
_entity.id
_entity.type
_entity.pdbx_description
1 polymer ?
#
loop_
_entity_poly.entity_id
_entity_poly.type
_entity_poly.pdbx_seq_one_letter_code
_entity_poly.pdbx_strand_id
1 'polypeptide(L)'
;MVLTESDDAIAANTLSESITQATLLSDTLQQNNSKLQRKLSAFLYAQQENNNSVVPKPFPSSSEKDVALKNGSSIANEKRYYENLDSLNHTQTHTSLLKKQYDRIATELKIKVDEKEVKVIEIYESFLRFKREVAGNAESMRTGRTLSKRVIRDMENNELKKDQEIEKVRLKFIHLRTKVKRLEQHLHAKEQLAEGLHLIDFEQLKFENQTLSEKIEERTEELTKLRKKTTSTAQVLTHVKEKLHFVLVENQKLKKEIGQLNALIKANRENLARSKKEREAKRNHLKQLREEDGVLSSDALIQEYNKRQIEHTELEIQLSNSRKRLAFLMHLLAPTMDSNFEKM
;
A
#
# COMPACT_ATOMS: atom_id res chain seq x y z
N MET A 1 73.38 44.99 66.25
CA MET A 1 73.18 43.56 65.94
C MET A 1 71.87 43.10 66.55
N VAL A 2 70.73 43.69 66.17
CA VAL A 2 69.38 43.26 66.58
C VAL A 2 68.42 43.89 65.57
N LEU A 3 68.16 43.29 64.40
CA LEU A 3 67.05 43.64 63.50
C LEU A 3 66.81 42.58 62.39
N THR A 4 67.30 41.34 62.51
CA THR A 4 67.16 40.32 61.43
C THR A 4 66.12 39.24 61.70
N GLU A 5 65.60 39.11 62.93
CA GLU A 5 64.62 38.04 63.24
C GLU A 5 63.16 38.42 62.92
N SER A 6 62.83 39.72 62.84
CA SER A 6 61.45 40.15 62.51
C SER A 6 61.13 40.05 61.03
N ASP A 7 62.07 40.41 60.16
CA ASP A 7 61.84 40.47 58.71
C ASP A 7 61.81 39.07 58.08
N ASP A 8 62.65 38.15 58.57
CA ASP A 8 62.62 36.74 58.16
C ASP A 8 61.34 36.04 58.62
N ALA A 9 60.80 36.39 59.79
CA ALA A 9 59.53 35.87 60.28
C ALA A 9 58.33 36.37 59.44
N ILE A 10 58.37 37.62 58.98
CA ILE A 10 57.35 38.19 58.09
C ILE A 10 57.43 37.54 56.69
N ALA A 11 58.63 37.32 56.17
CA ALA A 11 58.83 36.62 54.89
C ALA A 11 58.38 35.14 54.95
N ALA A 12 58.64 34.46 56.06
CA ALA A 12 58.19 33.08 56.27
C ALA A 12 56.65 32.98 56.36
N ASN A 13 56.00 33.95 57.01
CA ASN A 13 54.53 34.01 57.08
C ASN A 13 53.88 34.27 55.71
N THR A 14 54.42 35.21 54.92
CA THR A 14 53.90 35.49 53.57
C THR A 14 54.10 34.31 52.62
N LEU A 15 55.21 33.57 52.73
CA LEU A 15 55.42 32.33 51.98
C LEU A 15 54.44 31.23 52.41
N SER A 16 54.17 31.09 53.71
CA SER A 16 53.18 30.14 54.22
C SER A 16 51.76 30.47 53.73
N GLU A 17 51.38 31.75 53.71
CA GLU A 17 50.12 32.22 53.14
C GLU A 17 50.00 31.93 51.63
N SER A 18 51.10 32.10 50.88
CA SER A 18 51.12 31.76 49.45
C SER A 18 50.96 30.25 49.22
N ILE A 19 51.59 29.41 50.06
CA ILE A 19 51.47 27.96 49.99
C ILE A 19 50.05 27.50 50.33
N THR A 20 49.42 28.10 51.34
CA THR A 20 48.02 27.78 51.70
C THR A 20 47.04 28.20 50.59
N GLN A 21 47.25 29.35 49.95
CA GLN A 21 46.46 29.75 48.78
C GLN A 21 46.65 28.79 47.58
N ALA A 22 47.89 28.36 47.31
CA ALA A 22 48.19 27.45 46.22
C ALA A 22 47.59 26.05 46.44
N THR A 23 47.62 25.54 47.67
CA THR A 23 46.99 24.25 48.03
C THR A 23 45.47 24.33 47.91
N LEU A 24 44.85 25.42 48.35
CA LEU A 24 43.40 25.62 48.21
C LEU A 24 42.97 25.73 46.73
N LEU A 25 43.76 26.39 45.89
CA LEU A 25 43.55 26.41 44.44
C LEU A 25 43.71 25.00 43.82
N SER A 26 44.68 24.22 44.27
CA SER A 26 44.86 22.84 43.82
C SER A 26 43.63 21.97 44.15
N ASP A 27 43.13 22.06 45.38
CA ASP A 27 41.95 21.31 45.83
C ASP A 27 40.68 21.70 45.05
N THR A 28 40.48 22.99 44.78
CA THR A 28 39.32 23.45 44.00
C THR A 28 39.37 22.97 42.55
N LEU A 29 40.56 22.95 41.93
CA LEU A 29 40.75 22.38 40.59
C LEU A 29 40.51 20.87 40.57
N GLN A 30 40.97 20.14 41.60
CA GLN A 30 40.75 18.70 41.70
C GLN A 30 39.27 18.36 41.89
N GLN A 31 38.54 19.13 42.71
CA GLN A 31 37.09 19.00 42.84
C GLN A 31 36.37 19.27 41.51
N ASN A 32 36.75 20.31 40.78
CA ASN A 32 36.16 20.64 39.48
C ASN A 32 36.43 19.54 38.44
N ASN A 33 37.64 18.99 38.41
CA ASN A 33 37.98 17.85 37.54
C ASN A 33 37.09 16.64 37.87
N SER A 34 36.92 16.30 39.15
CA SER A 34 36.03 15.19 39.57
C SER A 34 34.57 15.39 39.17
N LYS A 35 34.07 16.64 39.15
CA LYS A 35 32.71 16.98 38.68
C LYS A 35 32.58 16.84 37.17
N LEU A 36 33.59 17.27 36.41
CA LEU A 36 33.62 17.14 34.96
C LEU A 36 33.69 15.68 34.51
N GLN A 37 34.50 14.86 35.19
CA GLN A 37 34.56 13.41 34.93
C GLN A 37 33.20 12.74 35.13
N ARG A 38 32.47 13.07 36.21
CA ARG A 38 31.09 12.58 36.44
C ARG A 38 30.10 13.02 35.36
N LYS A 39 30.20 14.28 34.90
CA LYS A 39 29.36 14.78 33.79
C LYS A 39 29.68 14.08 32.48
N LEU A 40 30.96 13.83 32.19
CA LEU A 40 31.39 13.14 30.98
C LEU A 40 30.92 11.68 30.99
N SER A 41 31.02 10.98 32.13
CA SER A 41 30.50 9.62 32.23
C SER A 41 28.99 9.56 31.98
N ALA A 42 28.22 10.50 32.54
CA ALA A 42 26.78 10.58 32.30
C ALA A 42 26.45 10.86 30.82
N PHE A 43 27.22 11.72 30.17
CA PHE A 43 27.07 12.01 28.74
C PHE A 43 27.36 10.79 27.86
N LEU A 44 28.42 10.04 28.16
CA LEU A 44 28.79 8.83 27.41
C LEU A 44 27.75 7.70 27.57
N TYR A 45 27.19 7.52 28.78
CA TYR A 45 26.08 6.59 28.99
C TYR A 45 24.82 7.00 28.21
N ALA A 46 24.47 8.29 28.22
CA ALA A 46 23.32 8.80 27.45
C ALA A 46 23.53 8.66 25.93
N GLN A 47 24.78 8.79 25.44
CA GLN A 47 25.11 8.61 24.03
C GLN A 47 25.03 7.14 23.61
N GLN A 48 25.33 6.19 24.50
CA GLN A 48 25.15 4.76 24.24
C GLN A 48 23.68 4.35 24.19
N GLU A 49 22.81 4.92 25.04
CA GLU A 49 21.36 4.66 24.98
C GLU A 49 20.73 5.18 23.68
N ASN A 50 21.15 6.35 23.19
CA ASN A 50 20.65 6.90 21.92
C ASN A 50 21.06 6.10 20.67
N ASN A 51 22.13 5.31 20.74
CA ASN A 51 22.62 4.51 19.62
C ASN A 51 22.00 3.09 19.55
N ASN A 52 21.20 2.66 20.53
CA ASN A 52 20.67 1.29 20.62
C ASN A 52 19.13 1.21 20.47
N SER A 53 18.56 1.90 19.48
CA SER A 53 17.14 1.80 19.10
C SER A 53 16.85 0.67 18.08
N VAL A 54 17.31 -0.55 18.35
CA VAL A 54 16.85 -1.79 17.68
C VAL A 54 16.71 -2.91 18.74
N VAL A 55 15.50 -3.45 18.92
CA VAL A 55 15.07 -4.43 19.97
C VAL A 55 14.14 -5.46 19.27
N PRO A 56 14.04 -6.79 19.60
CA PRO A 56 13.96 -7.40 20.95
C PRO A 56 14.64 -8.79 21.26
N LYS A 57 15.12 -8.93 22.51
CA LYS A 57 14.95 -9.97 23.59
C LYS A 57 14.51 -11.42 23.26
N PRO A 58 14.57 -12.42 24.19
CA PRO A 58 15.45 -12.64 25.39
C PRO A 58 15.90 -14.13 25.57
N PHE A 59 16.91 -14.43 26.38
CA PHE A 59 16.87 -15.50 27.42
C PHE A 59 18.09 -15.35 28.37
N PRO A 60 17.96 -15.73 29.67
CA PRO A 60 18.76 -15.19 30.77
C PRO A 60 19.72 -16.23 31.38
N SER A 61 20.37 -15.79 32.46
CA SER A 61 21.22 -16.54 33.41
C SER A 61 22.66 -16.71 32.95
N SER A 62 23.69 -16.46 33.75
CA SER A 62 23.81 -15.92 35.11
C SER A 62 25.31 -15.72 35.36
N SER A 63 25.62 -14.95 36.40
CA SER A 63 26.86 -14.97 37.20
C SER A 63 28.17 -14.41 36.60
N GLU A 64 28.52 -13.23 37.13
CA GLU A 64 29.84 -12.96 37.73
C GLU A 64 31.08 -12.85 36.84
N LYS A 65 30.98 -12.19 35.68
CA LYS A 65 32.17 -11.80 34.88
C LYS A 65 32.24 -10.35 34.42
N ASP A 66 31.41 -9.45 34.95
CA ASP A 66 31.30 -8.08 34.41
C ASP A 66 32.17 -7.01 35.09
N VAL A 67 32.92 -7.34 36.15
CA VAL A 67 33.79 -6.35 36.83
C VAL A 67 35.18 -6.27 36.19
N ALA A 68 35.70 -7.37 35.63
CA ALA A 68 37.03 -7.38 35.00
C ALA A 68 37.06 -6.73 33.60
N LEU A 69 35.98 -6.86 32.83
CA LEU A 69 35.85 -6.25 31.50
C LEU A 69 35.64 -4.72 31.55
N LYS A 70 35.02 -4.21 32.63
CA LYS A 70 34.81 -2.77 32.83
C LYS A 70 36.08 -2.03 33.26
N ASN A 71 36.93 -2.65 34.09
CA ASN A 71 38.23 -2.06 34.48
C ASN A 71 39.25 -2.07 33.35
N GLY A 72 39.30 -3.12 32.52
CA GLY A 72 40.14 -3.15 31.32
C GLY A 72 39.71 -2.09 30.29
N SER A 73 38.40 -1.88 30.12
CA SER A 73 37.86 -0.80 29.30
C SER A 73 38.18 0.58 29.89
N SER A 74 38.10 0.75 31.22
CA SER A 74 38.41 2.03 31.89
C SER A 74 39.88 2.41 31.76
N ILE A 75 40.80 1.48 31.99
CA ILE A 75 42.26 1.71 31.85
C ILE A 75 42.63 1.93 30.38
N ALA A 76 42.01 1.21 29.45
CA ALA A 76 42.22 1.43 28.02
C ALA A 76 41.66 2.79 27.55
N ASN A 77 40.52 3.22 28.09
CA ASN A 77 39.94 4.54 27.81
C ASN A 77 40.78 5.67 28.41
N GLU A 78 41.32 5.46 29.61
CA GLU A 78 42.24 6.39 30.28
C GLU A 78 43.55 6.53 29.49
N LYS A 79 44.15 5.41 29.04
CA LYS A 79 45.32 5.43 28.18
C LYS A 79 45.06 6.16 26.85
N ARG A 80 43.92 5.89 26.20
CA ARG A 80 43.50 6.62 24.98
C ARG A 80 43.27 8.11 25.23
N TYR A 81 42.77 8.48 26.40
CA TYR A 81 42.58 9.87 26.78
C TYR A 81 43.92 10.60 26.90
N TYR A 82 44.90 9.98 27.57
CA TYR A 82 46.26 10.53 27.66
C TYR A 82 46.97 10.58 26.29
N GLU A 83 46.85 9.54 25.46
CA GLU A 83 47.37 9.55 24.08
C GLU A 83 46.74 10.67 23.23
N ASN A 84 45.44 10.93 23.39
CA ASN A 84 44.76 12.04 22.71
C ASN A 84 45.19 13.40 23.24
N LEU A 85 45.42 13.53 24.55
CA LEU A 85 45.94 14.77 25.15
C LEU A 85 47.38 15.06 24.68
N ASP A 86 48.23 14.04 24.61
CA ASP A 86 49.59 14.16 24.08
C ASP A 86 49.56 14.51 22.59
N SER A 87 48.69 13.88 21.81
CA SER A 87 48.49 14.23 20.40
C SER A 87 47.97 15.66 20.23
N LEU A 88 47.05 16.10 21.10
CA LEU A 88 46.53 17.47 21.10
C LEU A 88 47.63 18.47 21.49
N ASN A 89 48.42 18.17 22.51
CA ASN A 89 49.54 19.02 22.92
C ASN A 89 50.62 19.08 21.83
N HIS A 90 50.93 17.94 21.20
CA HIS A 90 51.87 17.88 20.08
C HIS A 90 51.37 18.71 18.89
N THR A 91 50.09 18.59 18.53
CA THR A 91 49.51 19.39 17.44
C THR A 91 49.47 20.88 17.81
N GLN A 92 49.09 21.24 19.03
CA GLN A 92 49.10 22.63 19.49
C GLN A 92 50.51 23.25 19.50
N THR A 93 51.50 22.53 20.01
CA THR A 93 52.90 22.99 20.02
C THR A 93 53.46 23.09 18.60
N HIS A 94 53.15 22.12 17.74
CA HIS A 94 53.51 22.18 16.33
C HIS A 94 52.86 23.36 15.61
N THR A 95 51.55 23.58 15.77
CA THR A 95 50.85 24.74 15.19
C THR A 95 51.41 26.06 15.74
N SER A 96 51.73 26.13 17.03
CA SER A 96 52.32 27.33 17.64
C SER A 96 53.71 27.64 17.08
N LEU A 97 54.54 26.61 16.89
CA LEU A 97 55.85 26.75 16.25
C LEU A 97 55.72 27.21 14.80
N LEU A 98 54.82 26.59 14.04
CA LEU A 98 54.60 26.93 12.63
C LEU A 98 54.07 28.36 12.48
N LYS A 99 53.17 28.79 13.36
CA LYS A 99 52.69 30.17 13.44
C LYS A 99 53.84 31.14 13.68
N LYS A 100 54.70 30.88 14.66
CA LYS A 100 55.88 31.73 14.93
C LYS A 100 56.83 31.81 13.73
N GLN A 101 57.03 30.69 13.02
CA GLN A 101 57.85 30.65 11.80
C GLN A 101 57.24 31.54 10.70
N TYR A 102 55.94 31.40 10.44
CA TYR A 102 55.25 32.23 9.43
C TYR A 102 55.20 33.71 9.82
N ASP A 103 54.99 34.02 11.09
CA ASP A 103 55.01 35.40 11.59
C ASP A 103 56.41 36.02 11.38
N ARG A 104 57.48 35.27 11.67
CA ARG A 104 58.86 35.72 11.42
C ARG A 104 59.09 35.99 9.93
N ILE A 105 58.70 35.06 9.05
CA ILE A 105 58.84 35.23 7.60
C ILE A 105 58.02 36.44 7.11
N ALA A 106 56.80 36.62 7.61
CA ALA A 106 55.95 37.76 7.26
C ALA A 106 56.59 39.09 7.66
N THR A 107 57.18 39.17 8.87
CA THR A 107 57.89 40.38 9.31
C THR A 107 59.13 40.67 8.46
N GLU A 108 59.90 39.66 8.11
CA GLU A 108 61.09 39.83 7.26
C GLU A 108 60.72 40.29 5.85
N LEU A 109 59.68 39.69 5.26
CA LEU A 109 59.16 40.11 3.96
C LEU A 109 58.62 41.55 4.00
N LYS A 110 57.98 41.94 5.10
CA LYS A 110 57.49 43.32 5.28
C LYS A 110 58.64 44.32 5.32
N ILE A 111 59.68 44.06 6.11
CA ILE A 111 60.88 44.90 6.16
C ILE A 111 61.50 45.04 4.76
N LYS A 112 61.61 43.93 4.01
CA LYS A 112 62.11 43.96 2.63
C LYS A 112 61.25 44.80 1.70
N VAL A 113 59.93 44.81 1.86
CA VAL A 113 59.03 45.67 1.08
C VAL A 113 59.27 47.14 1.44
N ASP A 114 59.31 47.47 2.72
CA ASP A 114 59.50 48.84 3.21
C ASP A 114 60.87 49.40 2.73
N GLU A 115 61.94 48.61 2.80
CA GLU A 115 63.27 49.00 2.29
C GLU A 115 63.27 49.27 0.79
N LYS A 116 62.51 48.49 0.00
CA LYS A 116 62.40 48.68 -1.44
C LYS A 116 61.56 49.90 -1.77
N GLU A 117 60.51 50.17 -1.01
CA GLU A 117 59.66 51.34 -1.16
C GLU A 117 60.46 52.63 -0.94
N VAL A 118 61.26 52.69 0.13
CA VAL A 118 62.16 53.84 0.38
C VAL A 118 63.11 54.07 -0.78
N LYS A 119 63.77 53.01 -1.28
CA LYS A 119 64.68 53.11 -2.44
C LYS A 119 63.97 53.60 -3.71
N VAL A 120 62.74 53.15 -3.94
CA VAL A 120 61.93 53.59 -5.09
C VAL A 120 61.62 55.08 -4.98
N ILE A 121 61.25 55.56 -3.78
CA ILE A 121 60.99 56.98 -3.54
C ILE A 121 62.25 57.81 -3.79
N GLU A 122 63.40 57.41 -3.25
CA GLU A 122 64.69 58.10 -3.46
C GLU A 122 65.08 58.17 -4.95
N ILE A 123 64.97 57.04 -5.66
CA ILE A 123 65.25 56.99 -7.10
C ILE A 123 64.26 57.86 -7.88
N TYR A 124 62.98 57.85 -7.53
CA TYR A 124 61.97 58.66 -8.19
C TYR A 124 62.20 60.16 -7.97
N GLU A 125 62.52 60.58 -6.74
CA GLU A 125 62.83 61.98 -6.44
C GLU A 125 64.10 62.45 -7.17
N SER A 126 65.15 61.65 -7.18
CA SER A 126 66.38 61.96 -7.94
C SER A 126 66.11 62.07 -9.44
N PHE A 127 65.29 61.17 -10.00
CA PHE A 127 64.85 61.24 -11.38
C PHE A 127 64.04 62.51 -11.69
N LEU A 128 63.12 62.91 -10.81
CA LEU A 128 62.36 64.16 -10.97
C LEU A 128 63.26 65.40 -10.93
N ARG A 129 64.28 65.41 -10.07
CA ARG A 129 65.29 66.49 -10.05
C ARG A 129 66.07 66.55 -11.35
N PHE A 130 66.54 65.41 -11.84
CA PHE A 130 67.24 65.32 -13.12
C PHE A 130 66.36 65.76 -14.29
N LYS A 131 65.09 65.32 -14.32
CA LYS A 131 64.11 65.73 -15.35
C LYS A 131 63.89 67.25 -15.34
N ARG A 132 63.79 67.86 -14.16
CA ARG A 132 63.70 69.33 -14.00
C ARG A 132 64.90 70.06 -14.54
N GLU A 133 66.10 69.57 -14.24
CA GLU A 133 67.36 70.16 -14.70
C GLU A 133 67.47 70.09 -16.23
N VAL A 134 67.21 68.93 -16.82
CA VAL A 134 67.20 68.73 -18.27
C VAL A 134 66.16 69.63 -18.95
N ALA A 135 64.95 69.71 -18.40
CA ALA A 135 63.90 70.58 -18.94
C ALA A 135 64.25 72.09 -18.83
N GLY A 136 64.97 72.48 -17.77
CA GLY A 136 65.46 73.86 -17.60
C GLY A 136 66.54 74.24 -18.61
N ASN A 137 67.38 73.28 -19.00
CA ASN A 137 68.43 73.45 -20.00
C ASN A 137 67.93 73.25 -21.45
N ALA A 138 66.69 72.79 -21.64
CA ALA A 138 66.11 72.56 -22.96
C ALA A 138 65.70 73.89 -23.64
N GLU A 139 66.14 74.08 -24.89
CA GLU A 139 65.81 75.24 -25.71
C GLU A 139 64.64 74.95 -26.66
N SER A 140 63.77 75.94 -26.84
CA SER A 140 62.64 75.83 -27.77
C SER A 140 63.13 75.94 -29.21
N MET A 141 62.87 74.92 -30.05
CA MET A 141 63.23 74.92 -31.48
C MET A 141 62.73 76.15 -32.26
N ARG A 142 61.66 76.80 -31.79
CA ARG A 142 61.05 77.96 -32.47
C ARG A 142 61.60 79.31 -32.02
N THR A 143 62.17 79.40 -30.82
CA THR A 143 62.62 80.68 -30.23
C THR A 143 64.06 80.68 -29.73
N GLY A 144 64.74 79.52 -29.70
CA GLY A 144 66.11 79.37 -29.21
C GLY A 144 66.29 79.73 -27.74
N ARG A 145 65.19 79.95 -27.00
CA ARG A 145 65.20 80.32 -25.58
C ARG A 145 64.88 79.11 -24.72
N THR A 146 65.50 79.06 -23.54
CA THR A 146 65.19 78.05 -22.53
C THR A 146 63.75 78.16 -22.04
N LEU A 147 63.17 77.02 -21.66
CA LEU A 147 61.81 76.97 -21.15
C LEU A 147 61.69 77.75 -19.83
N SER A 148 60.64 78.57 -19.72
CA SER A 148 60.37 79.28 -18.46
C SER A 148 60.02 78.30 -17.35
N LYS A 149 60.52 78.56 -16.13
CA LYS A 149 60.22 77.78 -14.92
C LYS A 149 58.71 77.60 -14.68
N ARG A 150 57.88 78.55 -15.13
CA ARG A 150 56.42 78.46 -15.06
C ARG A 150 55.87 77.36 -15.98
N VAL A 151 56.33 77.30 -17.22
CA VAL A 151 55.89 76.31 -18.22
C VAL A 151 56.30 74.90 -17.79
N ILE A 152 57.51 74.74 -17.24
CA ILE A 152 57.99 73.46 -16.70
C ILE A 152 57.07 72.98 -15.56
N ARG A 153 56.74 73.88 -14.61
CA ARG A 153 55.82 73.56 -13.51
C ARG A 153 54.41 73.20 -14.00
N ASP A 154 53.91 73.90 -15.01
CA ASP A 154 52.58 73.61 -15.58
C ASP A 154 52.57 72.22 -16.27
N MET A 155 53.65 71.85 -16.96
CA MET A 155 53.81 70.50 -17.53
C MET A 155 53.88 69.42 -16.45
N GLU A 156 54.68 69.62 -15.39
CA GLU A 156 54.76 68.69 -14.25
C GLU A 156 53.41 68.49 -13.57
N ASN A 157 52.66 69.57 -13.36
CA ASN A 157 51.32 69.50 -12.77
C ASN A 157 50.35 68.72 -13.67
N ASN A 158 50.48 68.84 -14.99
CA ASN A 158 49.66 68.09 -15.93
C ASN A 158 50.04 66.60 -15.98
N GLU A 159 51.34 66.29 -15.95
CA GLU A 159 51.83 64.91 -15.84
C GLU A 159 51.32 64.26 -14.55
N LEU A 160 51.44 64.94 -13.41
CA LEU A 160 50.95 64.44 -12.12
C LEU A 160 49.44 64.17 -12.13
N LYS A 161 48.64 65.04 -12.76
CA LYS A 161 47.20 64.79 -12.95
C LYS A 161 46.94 63.54 -13.81
N LYS A 162 47.72 63.34 -14.87
CA LYS A 162 47.62 62.15 -15.73
C LYS A 162 48.05 60.88 -15.02
N ASP A 163 49.10 60.94 -14.20
CA ASP A 163 49.54 59.82 -13.39
C ASP A 163 48.45 59.40 -12.38
N GLN A 164 47.79 60.38 -11.74
CA GLN A 164 46.64 60.11 -10.85
C GLN A 164 45.44 59.51 -11.60
N GLU A 165 45.16 59.95 -12.83
CA GLU A 165 44.13 59.33 -13.67
C GLU A 165 44.47 57.88 -14.00
N ILE A 166 45.72 57.61 -14.39
CA ILE A 166 46.22 56.27 -14.70
C ILE A 166 46.14 55.37 -13.48
N GLU A 167 46.54 55.85 -12.30
CA GLU A 167 46.46 55.12 -11.04
C GLU A 167 45.01 54.71 -10.72
N LYS A 168 44.05 55.64 -10.84
CA LYS A 168 42.62 55.35 -10.64
C LYS A 168 42.12 54.27 -11.61
N VAL A 169 42.51 54.34 -12.88
CA VAL A 169 42.12 53.33 -13.88
C VAL A 169 42.77 51.98 -13.58
N ARG A 170 44.05 51.95 -13.18
CA ARG A 170 44.75 50.73 -12.79
C ARG A 170 44.12 50.07 -11.56
N LEU A 171 43.76 50.84 -10.54
CA LEU A 171 43.05 50.32 -9.37
C LEU A 171 41.68 49.73 -9.74
N LYS A 172 40.92 50.40 -10.60
CA LYS A 172 39.66 49.86 -11.14
C LYS A 172 39.88 48.57 -11.92
N PHE A 173 40.91 48.51 -12.76
CA PHE A 173 41.25 47.32 -13.52
C PHE A 173 41.61 46.14 -12.61
N ILE A 174 42.46 46.35 -11.61
CA ILE A 174 42.81 45.32 -10.62
C ILE A 174 41.56 44.84 -9.89
N HIS A 175 40.71 45.76 -9.41
CA HIS A 175 39.46 45.42 -8.73
C HIS A 175 38.53 44.57 -9.61
N LEU A 176 38.31 44.98 -10.86
CA LEU A 176 37.49 44.25 -11.82
C LEU A 176 38.07 42.87 -12.14
N ARG A 177 39.39 42.78 -12.36
CA ARG A 177 40.08 41.51 -12.61
C ARG A 177 39.93 40.56 -11.42
N THR A 178 40.08 41.04 -10.18
CA THR A 178 39.86 40.22 -8.99
C THR A 178 38.39 39.80 -8.85
N LYS A 179 37.45 40.69 -9.21
CA LYS A 179 36.01 40.37 -9.20
C LYS A 179 35.68 39.28 -10.23
N VAL A 180 36.22 39.37 -11.44
CA VAL A 180 36.07 38.33 -12.48
C VAL A 180 36.60 37.00 -11.97
N LYS A 181 37.83 36.96 -11.46
CA LYS A 181 38.42 35.73 -10.90
C LYS A 181 37.57 35.13 -9.78
N ARG A 182 37.01 35.97 -8.89
CA ARG A 182 36.08 35.51 -7.83
C ARG A 182 34.79 34.93 -8.41
N LEU A 183 34.22 35.58 -9.41
CA LEU A 183 33.00 35.09 -10.07
C LEU A 183 33.25 33.77 -10.82
N GLU A 184 34.39 33.63 -11.50
CA GLU A 184 34.80 32.38 -12.14
C GLU A 184 34.98 31.26 -11.11
N GLN A 185 35.64 31.53 -9.98
CA GLN A 185 35.75 30.56 -8.89
C GLN A 185 34.39 30.16 -8.31
N HIS A 186 33.47 31.13 -8.12
CA HIS A 186 32.12 30.83 -7.68
C HIS A 186 31.32 30.02 -8.71
N LEU A 187 31.51 30.29 -10.00
CA LEU A 187 30.89 29.54 -11.08
C LEU A 187 31.41 28.10 -11.07
N HIS A 188 32.73 27.93 -11.03
CA HIS A 188 33.36 26.61 -10.97
C HIS A 188 32.96 25.82 -9.73
N ALA A 189 32.81 26.47 -8.56
CA ALA A 189 32.32 25.81 -7.35
C ALA A 189 30.85 25.38 -7.50
N LYS A 190 30.01 26.17 -8.19
CA LYS A 190 28.64 25.78 -8.51
C LYS A 190 28.58 24.65 -9.54
N GLU A 191 29.46 24.65 -10.52
CA GLU A 191 29.62 23.57 -11.50
C GLU A 191 30.10 22.28 -10.82
N GLN A 192 31.02 22.35 -9.86
CA GLN A 192 31.43 21.21 -9.03
C GLN A 192 30.30 20.73 -8.08
N LEU A 193 29.49 21.63 -7.53
CA LEU A 193 28.27 21.21 -6.83
C LEU A 193 27.29 20.50 -7.78
N ALA A 194 27.22 20.95 -9.03
CA ALA A 194 26.47 20.29 -10.08
C ALA A 194 27.15 19.02 -10.61
N GLU A 195 28.43 18.78 -10.32
CA GLU A 195 29.15 17.55 -10.68
C GLU A 195 28.64 16.36 -9.86
N GLY A 196 28.05 16.61 -8.67
CA GLY A 196 27.26 15.61 -7.93
C GLY A 196 25.80 15.48 -8.41
N LEU A 197 25.37 16.31 -9.35
CA LEU A 197 24.08 16.22 -10.04
C LEU A 197 24.37 15.87 -11.51
N HIS A 198 24.65 14.60 -11.77
CA HIS A 198 24.84 14.14 -13.13
C HIS A 198 23.56 14.44 -13.94
N LEU A 199 23.67 15.30 -14.95
CA LEU A 199 22.59 15.57 -15.89
C LEU A 199 22.03 14.28 -16.48
N ILE A 200 22.91 13.27 -16.64
CA ILE A 200 22.59 11.91 -17.06
C ILE A 200 21.63 11.23 -16.07
N ASP A 201 21.87 11.33 -14.77
CA ASP A 201 20.99 10.73 -13.76
C ASP A 201 19.63 11.45 -13.73
N PHE A 202 19.61 12.77 -13.91
CA PHE A 202 18.36 13.53 -14.01
C PHE A 202 17.56 13.15 -15.26
N GLU A 203 18.24 13.02 -16.41
CA GLU A 203 17.61 12.55 -17.65
C GLU A 203 17.15 11.10 -17.53
N GLN A 204 17.93 10.22 -16.91
CA GLN A 204 17.53 8.85 -16.62
C GLN A 204 16.27 8.81 -15.76
N LEU A 205 16.24 9.56 -14.66
CA LEU A 205 15.10 9.60 -13.75
C LEU A 205 13.85 10.18 -14.45
N LYS A 206 14.05 11.12 -15.39
CA LYS A 206 12.98 11.62 -16.25
C LYS A 206 12.46 10.56 -17.22
N PHE A 207 13.34 9.79 -17.87
CA PHE A 207 12.94 8.67 -18.72
C PHE A 207 12.20 7.59 -17.93
N GLU A 208 12.73 7.19 -16.77
CA GLU A 208 12.09 6.20 -15.89
C GLU A 208 10.70 6.66 -15.45
N ASN A 209 10.56 7.93 -15.04
CA ASN A 209 9.27 8.49 -14.65
C ASN A 209 8.26 8.49 -15.81
N GLN A 210 8.71 8.84 -17.01
CA GLN A 210 7.87 8.80 -18.20
C GLN A 210 7.42 7.36 -18.51
N THR A 211 8.34 6.38 -18.50
CA THR A 211 8.01 4.97 -18.74
C THR A 211 7.05 4.41 -17.68
N LEU A 212 7.23 4.78 -16.41
CA LEU A 212 6.30 4.39 -15.35
C LEU A 212 4.91 5.02 -15.53
N SER A 213 4.86 6.28 -15.96
CA SER A 213 3.61 6.98 -16.24
C SER A 213 2.85 6.33 -17.40
N GLU A 214 3.54 6.02 -18.50
CA GLU A 214 2.97 5.28 -19.63
C GLU A 214 2.41 3.93 -19.18
N LYS A 215 3.13 3.21 -18.32
CA LYS A 215 2.66 1.93 -17.77
C LYS A 215 1.44 2.07 -16.87
N ILE A 216 1.36 3.15 -16.08
CA ILE A 216 0.19 3.47 -15.26
C ILE A 216 -1.02 3.75 -16.17
N GLU A 217 -0.84 4.49 -17.26
CA GLU A 217 -1.89 4.76 -18.24
C GLU A 217 -2.39 3.47 -18.91
N GLU A 218 -1.49 2.62 -19.41
CA GLU A 218 -1.84 1.31 -20.00
C GLU A 218 -2.67 0.45 -19.03
N ARG A 219 -2.21 0.34 -17.77
CA ARG A 219 -2.91 -0.45 -16.74
C ARG A 219 -4.24 0.17 -16.36
N THR A 220 -4.34 1.50 -16.36
CA THR A 220 -5.60 2.21 -16.13
C THR A 220 -6.59 1.92 -17.25
N GLU A 221 -6.15 1.95 -18.52
CA GLU A 221 -7.00 1.59 -19.64
C GLU A 221 -7.47 0.12 -19.56
N GLU A 222 -6.58 -0.81 -19.26
CA GLU A 222 -6.94 -2.22 -19.06
C GLU A 222 -7.97 -2.40 -17.95
N LEU A 223 -7.80 -1.69 -16.84
CA LEU A 223 -8.75 -1.69 -15.72
C LEU A 223 -10.12 -1.16 -16.17
N THR A 224 -10.17 -0.08 -16.96
CA THR A 224 -11.45 0.42 -17.51
C THR A 224 -12.10 -0.58 -18.47
N LYS A 225 -11.32 -1.27 -19.32
CA LYS A 225 -11.81 -2.35 -20.19
C LYS A 225 -12.42 -3.50 -19.38
N LEU A 226 -11.74 -3.93 -18.31
CA LEU A 226 -12.24 -4.98 -17.41
C LEU A 226 -13.50 -4.56 -16.65
N ARG A 227 -13.59 -3.31 -16.18
CA ARG A 227 -14.81 -2.76 -15.57
C ARG A 227 -15.99 -2.82 -16.54
N LYS A 228 -15.80 -2.37 -17.78
CA LYS A 228 -16.84 -2.44 -18.82
C LYS A 228 -17.30 -3.88 -19.08
N LYS A 229 -16.36 -4.84 -19.21
CA LYS A 229 -16.67 -6.26 -19.34
C LYS A 229 -17.49 -6.77 -18.14
N THR A 230 -17.05 -6.46 -16.93
CA THR A 230 -17.73 -6.87 -15.69
C THR A 230 -19.17 -6.34 -15.64
N THR A 231 -19.38 -5.06 -15.97
CA THR A 231 -20.73 -4.47 -16.02
C THR A 231 -21.61 -5.17 -17.07
N SER A 232 -21.08 -5.44 -18.27
CA SER A 232 -21.81 -6.15 -19.32
C SER A 232 -22.16 -7.59 -18.89
N THR A 233 -21.21 -8.33 -18.30
CA THR A 233 -21.46 -9.67 -17.77
C THR A 233 -22.49 -9.65 -16.65
N ALA A 234 -22.46 -8.65 -15.76
CA ALA A 234 -23.48 -8.48 -14.72
C ALA A 234 -24.87 -8.24 -15.31
N GLN A 235 -25.00 -7.41 -16.36
CA GLN A 235 -26.26 -7.20 -17.07
C GLN A 235 -26.78 -8.50 -17.70
N VAL A 236 -25.93 -9.23 -18.42
CA VAL A 236 -26.30 -10.54 -19.01
C VAL A 236 -26.74 -11.51 -17.93
N LEU A 237 -26.01 -11.59 -16.81
CA LEU A 237 -26.38 -12.44 -15.68
C LEU A 237 -27.74 -12.07 -15.10
N THR A 238 -28.04 -10.78 -14.98
CA THR A 238 -29.36 -10.30 -14.53
C THR A 238 -30.46 -10.75 -15.48
N HIS A 239 -30.31 -10.56 -16.79
CA HIS A 239 -31.29 -11.03 -17.78
C HIS A 239 -31.50 -12.54 -17.75
N VAL A 240 -30.42 -13.33 -17.57
CA VAL A 240 -30.53 -14.79 -17.45
C VAL A 240 -31.26 -15.18 -16.16
N LYS A 241 -30.98 -14.51 -15.03
CA LYS A 241 -31.70 -14.74 -13.77
C LYS A 241 -33.19 -14.42 -13.89
N GLU A 242 -33.56 -13.32 -14.55
CA GLU A 242 -34.95 -12.95 -14.80
C GLU A 242 -35.67 -13.99 -15.66
N LYS A 243 -35.05 -14.41 -16.79
CA LYS A 243 -35.60 -15.47 -17.65
C LYS A 243 -35.76 -16.79 -16.90
N LEU A 244 -34.76 -17.18 -16.12
CA LEU A 244 -34.82 -18.39 -15.30
C LEU A 244 -35.97 -18.31 -14.29
N HIS A 245 -36.12 -17.17 -13.62
CA HIS A 245 -37.21 -16.96 -12.67
C HIS A 245 -38.58 -17.08 -13.35
N PHE A 246 -38.75 -16.48 -14.53
CA PHE A 246 -39.98 -16.59 -15.32
C PHE A 246 -40.31 -18.06 -15.66
N VAL A 247 -39.34 -18.80 -16.19
CA VAL A 247 -39.51 -20.22 -16.55
C VAL A 247 -39.81 -21.06 -15.31
N LEU A 248 -39.18 -20.79 -14.16
CA LEU A 248 -39.48 -21.50 -12.92
C LEU A 248 -40.92 -21.26 -12.45
N VAL A 249 -41.41 -20.03 -12.52
CA VAL A 249 -42.79 -19.69 -12.18
C VAL A 249 -43.78 -20.39 -13.13
N GLU A 250 -43.49 -20.39 -14.43
CA GLU A 250 -44.31 -21.11 -15.42
C GLU A 250 -44.31 -22.62 -15.18
N ASN A 251 -43.15 -23.22 -14.89
CA ASN A 251 -43.03 -24.63 -14.54
C ASN A 251 -43.84 -24.97 -13.29
N GLN A 252 -43.85 -24.10 -12.28
CA GLN A 252 -44.68 -24.27 -11.08
C GLN A 252 -46.18 -24.21 -11.40
N LYS A 253 -46.61 -23.32 -12.31
CA LYS A 253 -48.01 -23.27 -12.77
C LYS A 253 -48.40 -24.57 -13.48
N LEU A 254 -47.60 -25.01 -14.44
CA LEU A 254 -47.83 -26.27 -15.16
C LEU A 254 -47.85 -27.48 -14.22
N LYS A 255 -46.96 -27.53 -13.21
CA LYS A 255 -47.00 -28.57 -12.16
C LYS A 255 -48.32 -28.56 -11.38
N LYS A 256 -48.86 -27.38 -11.06
CA LYS A 256 -50.17 -27.27 -10.40
C LYS A 256 -51.30 -27.76 -11.32
N GLU A 257 -51.29 -27.39 -12.59
CA GLU A 257 -52.27 -27.84 -13.59
C GLU A 257 -52.24 -29.36 -13.78
N ILE A 258 -51.05 -29.95 -13.89
CA ILE A 258 -50.87 -31.41 -13.92
C ILE A 258 -51.44 -32.05 -12.65
N GLY A 259 -51.19 -31.45 -11.47
CA GLY A 259 -51.77 -31.91 -10.20
C GLY A 259 -53.30 -31.90 -10.20
N GLN A 260 -53.91 -30.83 -10.71
CA GLN A 260 -55.37 -30.69 -10.85
C GLN A 260 -55.94 -31.72 -11.83
N LEU A 261 -55.32 -31.88 -13.01
CA LEU A 261 -55.73 -32.89 -14.00
C LEU A 261 -55.63 -34.31 -13.45
N ASN A 262 -54.56 -34.63 -12.72
CA ASN A 262 -54.42 -35.94 -12.07
C ASN A 262 -55.51 -36.18 -11.02
N ALA A 263 -55.89 -35.15 -10.25
CA ALA A 263 -57.00 -35.23 -9.31
C ALA A 263 -58.34 -35.46 -10.03
N LEU A 264 -58.58 -34.77 -11.15
CA LEU A 264 -59.77 -34.98 -11.99
C LEU A 264 -59.81 -36.38 -12.60
N ILE A 265 -58.69 -36.88 -13.11
CA ILE A 265 -58.56 -38.25 -13.63
C ILE A 265 -58.86 -39.27 -12.53
N LYS A 266 -58.32 -39.05 -11.33
CA LYS A 266 -58.58 -39.93 -10.17
C LYS A 266 -60.07 -39.94 -9.81
N ALA A 267 -60.71 -38.76 -9.72
CA ALA A 267 -62.14 -38.65 -9.46
C ALA A 267 -62.98 -39.34 -10.55
N ASN A 268 -62.64 -39.17 -11.83
CA ASN A 268 -63.32 -39.84 -12.94
C ASN A 268 -63.11 -41.37 -12.90
N ARG A 269 -61.92 -41.85 -12.52
CA ARG A 269 -61.67 -43.29 -12.32
C ARG A 269 -62.51 -43.86 -11.17
N GLU A 270 -62.65 -43.12 -10.07
CA GLU A 270 -63.51 -43.50 -8.94
C GLU A 270 -64.99 -43.53 -9.35
N ASN A 271 -65.47 -42.53 -10.09
CA ASN A 271 -66.83 -42.49 -10.63
C ASN A 271 -67.09 -43.66 -11.58
N LEU A 272 -66.15 -43.96 -12.49
CA LEU A 272 -66.25 -45.12 -13.38
C LEU A 272 -66.28 -46.43 -12.59
N ALA A 273 -65.47 -46.57 -11.54
CA ALA A 273 -65.48 -47.75 -10.68
C ALA A 273 -66.83 -47.91 -9.95
N ARG A 274 -67.42 -46.82 -9.43
CA ARG A 274 -68.76 -46.81 -8.82
C ARG A 274 -69.83 -47.23 -9.84
N SER A 275 -69.84 -46.61 -11.01
CA SER A 275 -70.78 -46.95 -12.08
C SER A 275 -70.64 -48.41 -12.55
N LYS A 276 -69.40 -48.93 -12.64
CA LYS A 276 -69.16 -50.35 -12.94
C LYS A 276 -69.72 -51.28 -11.86
N LYS A 277 -69.53 -50.95 -10.58
CA LYS A 277 -70.10 -51.72 -9.45
C LYS A 277 -71.63 -51.70 -9.47
N GLU A 278 -72.24 -50.55 -9.70
CA GLU A 278 -73.71 -50.44 -9.82
C GLU A 278 -74.24 -51.26 -11.00
N ARG A 279 -73.57 -51.19 -12.16
CA ARG A 279 -73.91 -52.00 -13.33
C ARG A 279 -73.79 -53.49 -13.03
N GLU A 280 -72.75 -53.90 -12.31
CA GLU A 280 -72.54 -55.29 -11.91
C GLU A 280 -73.58 -55.76 -10.89
N ALA A 281 -73.92 -54.93 -9.89
CA ALA A 281 -74.98 -55.21 -8.94
C ALA A 281 -76.33 -55.40 -9.64
N LYS A 282 -76.69 -54.49 -10.57
CA LYS A 282 -77.90 -54.64 -11.41
C LYS A 282 -77.85 -55.90 -12.27
N ARG A 283 -76.69 -56.23 -12.86
CA ARG A 283 -76.52 -57.46 -13.66
C ARG A 283 -76.70 -58.72 -12.80
N ASN A 284 -76.17 -58.73 -11.58
CA ASN A 284 -76.31 -59.84 -10.64
C ASN A 284 -77.76 -59.94 -10.15
N HIS A 285 -78.41 -58.82 -9.83
CA HIS A 285 -79.83 -58.81 -9.50
C HIS A 285 -80.71 -59.33 -10.65
N LEU A 286 -80.45 -58.92 -11.89
CA LEU A 286 -81.12 -59.48 -13.07
C LEU A 286 -80.84 -60.98 -13.28
N LYS A 287 -79.68 -61.48 -12.86
CA LYS A 287 -79.41 -62.93 -12.88
C LYS A 287 -80.23 -63.65 -11.81
N GLN A 288 -80.26 -63.13 -10.58
CA GLN A 288 -81.08 -63.67 -9.49
C GLN A 288 -82.57 -63.68 -9.87
N LEU A 289 -83.10 -62.57 -10.40
CA LEU A 289 -84.48 -62.51 -10.87
C LEU A 289 -84.76 -63.55 -11.96
N ARG A 290 -83.83 -63.77 -12.90
CA ARG A 290 -83.95 -64.85 -13.90
C ARG A 290 -83.87 -66.25 -13.31
N GLU A 291 -83.12 -66.44 -12.23
CA GLU A 291 -83.04 -67.71 -11.49
C GLU A 291 -84.34 -67.95 -10.70
N GLU A 292 -84.90 -66.93 -10.06
CA GLU A 292 -86.21 -66.95 -9.38
C GLU A 292 -87.37 -67.16 -10.38
N ASP A 293 -87.34 -66.46 -11.52
CA ASP A 293 -88.26 -66.65 -12.65
C ASP A 293 -87.94 -67.91 -13.48
N GLY A 294 -86.96 -68.72 -13.08
CA GLY A 294 -86.46 -69.88 -13.85
C GLY A 294 -87.54 -70.93 -14.18
N VAL A 295 -88.66 -70.90 -13.45
CA VAL A 295 -89.83 -71.76 -13.69
C VAL A 295 -90.82 -71.11 -14.68
N LEU A 296 -90.90 -69.77 -14.74
CA LEU A 296 -91.81 -69.04 -15.63
C LEU A 296 -91.17 -68.54 -16.93
N SER A 297 -89.84 -68.47 -17.03
CA SER A 297 -89.15 -67.93 -18.22
C SER A 297 -88.61 -68.99 -19.19
N SER A 298 -88.65 -70.28 -18.83
CA SER A 298 -88.20 -71.34 -19.74
C SER A 298 -89.32 -71.66 -20.73
N ASP A 299 -89.21 -71.12 -21.94
CA ASP A 299 -90.15 -71.34 -23.04
C ASP A 299 -90.31 -72.85 -23.36
N ALA A 300 -89.25 -73.64 -23.15
CA ALA A 300 -89.31 -75.10 -23.25
C ALA A 300 -90.19 -75.75 -22.18
N LEU A 301 -90.15 -75.26 -20.92
CA LEU A 301 -91.04 -75.75 -19.86
C LEU A 301 -92.49 -75.31 -20.07
N ILE A 302 -92.72 -74.10 -20.59
CA ILE A 302 -94.07 -73.63 -20.95
C ILE A 302 -94.63 -74.50 -22.09
N GLN A 303 -93.82 -74.78 -23.11
CA GLN A 303 -94.20 -75.67 -24.21
C GLN A 303 -94.44 -77.11 -23.72
N GLU A 304 -93.64 -77.63 -22.79
CA GLU A 304 -93.84 -78.95 -22.21
C GLU A 304 -95.08 -79.01 -21.31
N TYR A 305 -95.36 -77.96 -20.53
CA TYR A 305 -96.60 -77.81 -19.77
C TYR A 305 -97.82 -77.78 -20.70
N ASN A 306 -97.76 -76.97 -21.75
CA ASN A 306 -98.82 -76.90 -22.76
C ASN A 306 -99.02 -78.24 -23.47
N LYS A 307 -97.93 -78.93 -23.81
CA LYS A 307 -97.98 -80.28 -24.40
C LYS A 307 -98.62 -81.29 -23.45
N ARG A 308 -98.24 -81.28 -22.17
CA ARG A 308 -98.81 -82.15 -21.14
C ARG A 308 -100.28 -81.83 -20.89
N GLN A 309 -100.68 -80.57 -21.03
CA GLN A 309 -102.08 -80.14 -20.95
C GLN A 309 -102.89 -80.64 -22.16
N ILE A 310 -102.32 -80.59 -23.37
CA ILE A 310 -102.91 -81.20 -24.57
C ILE A 310 -103.06 -82.72 -24.39
N GLU A 311 -102.00 -83.42 -23.96
CA GLU A 311 -102.04 -84.86 -23.67
C GLU A 311 -103.11 -85.21 -22.63
N HIS A 312 -103.29 -84.39 -21.59
CA HIS A 312 -104.37 -84.56 -20.61
C HIS A 312 -105.76 -84.45 -21.26
N THR A 313 -105.98 -83.44 -22.11
CA THR A 313 -107.26 -83.30 -22.82
C THR A 313 -107.53 -84.45 -23.78
N GLU A 314 -106.51 -84.99 -24.45
CA GLU A 314 -106.64 -86.16 -25.31
C GLU A 314 -107.00 -87.43 -24.52
N LEU A 315 -106.38 -87.63 -23.36
CA LEU A 315 -106.73 -88.73 -22.45
C LEU A 315 -108.16 -88.60 -21.92
N GLU A 316 -108.63 -87.39 -21.59
CA GLU A 316 -110.04 -87.15 -21.22
C GLU A 316 -111.00 -87.51 -22.35
N ILE A 317 -110.65 -87.19 -23.60
CA ILE A 317 -111.42 -87.56 -24.79
C ILE A 317 -111.41 -89.08 -24.98
N GLN A 318 -110.28 -89.76 -24.80
CA GLN A 318 -110.20 -91.22 -24.88
C GLN A 318 -110.99 -91.92 -23.77
N LEU A 319 -111.01 -91.35 -22.56
CA LEU A 319 -111.79 -91.84 -21.43
C LEU A 319 -113.31 -91.63 -21.68
N SER A 320 -113.68 -90.48 -22.24
CA SER A 320 -115.04 -90.21 -22.73
C SER A 320 -115.47 -91.18 -23.83
N ASN A 321 -114.59 -91.46 -24.80
CA ASN A 321 -114.87 -92.41 -25.88
C ASN A 321 -114.94 -93.85 -25.39
N SER A 322 -114.09 -94.25 -24.43
CA SER A 322 -114.16 -95.56 -23.79
C SER A 322 -115.45 -95.72 -22.98
N ARG A 323 -115.87 -94.67 -22.25
CA ARG A 323 -117.19 -94.62 -21.60
C ARG A 323 -118.33 -94.76 -22.61
N LYS A 324 -118.27 -94.08 -23.75
CA LYS A 324 -119.27 -94.19 -24.84
C LYS A 324 -119.28 -95.59 -25.48
N ARG A 325 -118.13 -96.24 -25.62
CA ARG A 325 -118.00 -97.60 -26.16
C ARG A 325 -118.52 -98.66 -25.19
N LEU A 326 -118.31 -98.47 -23.89
CA LEU A 326 -118.92 -99.26 -22.83
C LEU A 326 -120.44 -99.10 -22.83
N ALA A 327 -120.94 -97.87 -22.98
CA ALA A 327 -122.38 -97.59 -23.12
C ALA A 327 -122.98 -98.22 -24.39
N PHE A 328 -122.24 -98.25 -25.50
CA PHE A 328 -122.67 -98.89 -26.75
C PHE A 328 -122.68 -100.43 -26.65
N LEU A 329 -121.68 -101.04 -26.00
CA LEU A 329 -121.62 -102.47 -25.77
C LEU A 329 -122.65 -102.94 -24.72
N MET A 330 -123.00 -102.11 -23.73
CA MET A 330 -124.13 -102.37 -22.83
C MET A 330 -125.48 -102.38 -23.56
N HIS A 331 -125.64 -101.62 -24.65
CA HIS A 331 -126.89 -101.58 -25.42
C HIS A 331 -127.07 -102.80 -26.33
N LEU A 332 -126.01 -103.48 -26.76
CA LEU A 332 -126.07 -104.56 -27.76
C LEU A 332 -126.33 -105.97 -27.18
N LEU A 333 -126.48 -106.12 -25.86
CA LEU A 333 -126.46 -107.43 -25.17
C LEU A 333 -127.60 -107.68 -24.17
N ALA A 334 -128.82 -107.16 -24.45
CA ALA A 334 -130.04 -107.53 -23.73
C ALA A 334 -131.27 -107.62 -24.66
N PRO A 335 -132.01 -108.76 -24.74
CA PRO A 335 -133.24 -108.90 -25.52
C PRO A 335 -134.53 -108.50 -24.74
N THR A 336 -135.28 -107.55 -25.32
CA THR A 336 -136.75 -107.29 -25.31
C THR A 336 -137.61 -107.56 -24.05
N MET A 337 -137.96 -106.52 -23.27
CA MET A 337 -139.20 -105.71 -23.35
C MET A 337 -139.46 -104.93 -22.04
N ASP A 338 -140.12 -103.77 -22.22
CA ASP A 338 -140.68 -102.79 -21.27
C ASP A 338 -139.70 -101.85 -20.54
N SER A 339 -139.84 -100.52 -20.57
CA SER A 339 -140.77 -99.60 -21.24
C SER A 339 -140.21 -98.18 -21.03
N ASN A 340 -140.41 -97.31 -22.04
CA ASN A 340 -140.26 -95.85 -22.03
C ASN A 340 -138.85 -95.22 -22.09
N PHE A 341 -138.40 -95.15 -23.34
CA PHE A 341 -137.54 -94.14 -23.93
C PHE A 341 -138.25 -92.78 -24.00
N GLU A 342 -137.63 -91.72 -23.48
CA GLU A 342 -137.61 -90.39 -24.11
C GLU A 342 -136.42 -89.60 -23.56
N LYS A 343 -135.51 -89.20 -24.45
CA LYS A 343 -134.40 -88.28 -24.20
C LYS A 343 -134.65 -87.02 -25.03
N MET A 344 -134.98 -85.93 -24.35
CA MET A 344 -134.17 -84.71 -24.33
C MET A 344 -133.63 -84.58 -22.90
#